data_AF-A0A9P9QGF7-F1
#
_entry.id   AF-A0A9P9QGF7-F1
#
_cell.length_a   1.000
_cell.length_b   1.000
_cell.length_c   1.000
_cell.angle_alpha   90.00
_cell.angle_beta   90.00
_cell.angle_gamma   90.00
#
_symmetry.space_group_name_H-M   'P 1'
#
loop_
_entity.id
_entity.type
_entity.pdbx_description
1 polymer ?
#
loop_
_entity_poly.entity_id
_entity_poly.type
_entity_poly.pdbx_seq_one_letter_code
_entity_poly.pdbx_strand_id
1 'polypeptide(L)'
;MFSLYANMVNLCRSDLLSRKKDIYEDGSWKCSTFPGRMSGHMVRYLAVISLLPAFETSALNVRISVSTYEPRPYTVAANETLIKQARLKAGDFCSSDTGSTPAWLDGPLASDVASFAQWWADQYDWTTTQAVINANFSYFYTIVPPQSTNYTEPVDLQFIHQQSSRDDAIPIPFLHGWPSTSLE
;
A
#
# COMPACT_ATOMS: atom_id res chain seq x y z
N MET A 1 -12.06 5.25 14.35
CA MET A 1 -11.91 3.98 13.59
C MET A 1 -10.71 3.98 12.63
N PHE A 2 -9.96 5.08 12.46
CA PHE A 2 -8.73 5.13 11.63
C PHE A 2 -7.41 4.92 12.40
N SER A 3 -7.42 4.99 13.73
CA SER A 3 -6.20 4.91 14.56
C SER A 3 -5.67 3.48 14.77
N LEU A 4 -6.50 2.44 14.61
CA LEU A 4 -6.09 1.04 14.80
C LEU A 4 -5.31 0.47 13.60
N TYR A 5 -5.50 1.02 12.40
CA TYR A 5 -4.87 0.49 11.18
C TYR A 5 -3.37 0.83 11.06
N ALA A 6 -2.95 2.01 11.53
CA ALA A 6 -1.55 2.41 11.48
C ALA A 6 -0.64 1.58 12.42
N ASN A 7 -1.19 1.03 13.51
CA ASN A 7 -0.43 0.17 14.43
C ASN A 7 -0.26 -1.26 13.90
N MET A 8 -1.22 -1.81 13.15
CA MET A 8 -1.09 -3.16 12.58
C MET A 8 0.00 -3.23 11.50
N VAL A 9 0.15 -2.18 10.68
CA VAL A 9 1.16 -2.15 9.61
C VAL A 9 2.58 -2.10 10.19
N ASN A 10 2.79 -1.37 11.28
CA ASN A 10 4.10 -1.29 11.94
C ASN A 10 4.47 -2.56 12.72
N LEU A 11 3.50 -3.23 13.36
CA LEU A 11 3.71 -4.53 14.02
C LEU A 11 4.04 -5.64 13.01
N CYS A 12 3.42 -5.62 11.82
CA CYS A 12 3.72 -6.57 10.76
C CYS A 12 5.14 -6.35 10.18
N ARG A 13 5.60 -5.10 10.09
CA ARG A 13 6.95 -4.75 9.63
C ARG A 13 8.06 -5.19 10.60
N SER A 14 7.83 -5.13 11.91
CA SER A 14 8.81 -5.59 12.90
C SER A 14 8.88 -7.12 12.99
N ASP A 15 7.74 -7.81 12.85
CA ASP A 15 7.69 -9.27 12.92
C ASP A 15 8.31 -9.95 11.68
N LEU A 16 8.17 -9.34 10.50
CA LEU A 16 8.78 -9.83 9.26
C LEU A 16 10.32 -9.72 9.24
N LEU A 17 10.90 -8.78 9.98
CA LEU A 17 12.36 -8.63 10.08
C LEU A 17 12.97 -9.56 11.15
N SER A 18 12.21 -9.92 12.18
CA SER A 18 12.64 -10.83 13.25
C SER A 18 12.63 -12.31 12.82
N ARG A 19 11.71 -12.70 11.91
CA ARG A 19 11.54 -14.09 11.45
C ARG A 19 12.35 -14.48 10.22
N LYS A 20 13.33 -13.68 9.79
CA LYS A 20 14.20 -13.96 8.62
C LYS A 20 15.25 -15.06 8.85
N LYS A 21 14.96 -16.03 9.70
CA LYS A 21 15.88 -17.13 10.03
C LYS A 21 15.23 -18.48 9.76
N ASP A 22 14.57 -18.60 8.61
CA ASP A 22 14.13 -19.89 8.11
C ASP A 22 15.25 -20.55 7.30
N ILE A 23 15.36 -21.85 7.56
CA ILE A 23 16.52 -22.71 7.37
C ILE A 23 16.57 -23.16 5.90
N TYR A 24 17.71 -22.90 5.26
CA TYR A 24 18.03 -23.45 3.94
C TYR A 24 18.74 -24.80 4.16
N GLU A 25 17.99 -25.90 4.13
CA GLU A 25 18.54 -27.25 4.07
C GLU A 25 18.10 -27.94 2.77
N ASP A 26 18.95 -28.82 2.24
CA ASP A 26 18.71 -29.75 1.12
C ASP A 26 18.24 -29.21 -0.25
N GLY A 27 18.14 -27.89 -0.45
CA GLY A 27 17.77 -27.30 -1.74
C GLY A 27 16.27 -27.26 -2.00
N SER A 28 15.44 -27.43 -0.95
CA SER A 28 13.99 -27.29 -1.03
C SER A 28 13.44 -26.41 0.10
N TRP A 29 12.50 -25.50 -0.22
CA TRP A 29 11.78 -24.72 0.79
C TRP A 29 10.69 -25.59 1.43
N LYS A 30 10.77 -25.83 2.74
CA LYS A 30 9.71 -26.51 3.50
C LYS A 30 8.97 -25.53 4.40
N CYS A 31 7.65 -25.51 4.30
CA CYS A 31 6.77 -24.70 5.15
C CYS A 31 6.45 -25.46 6.45
N SER A 32 6.91 -24.97 7.60
CA SER A 32 6.65 -25.62 8.89
C SER A 32 5.30 -25.20 9.49
N THR A 33 4.50 -26.18 9.92
CA THR A 33 3.31 -26.00 10.77
C THR A 33 3.71 -25.67 12.22
N PHE A 34 3.13 -24.63 12.82
CA PHE A 34 3.40 -24.21 14.20
C PHE A 34 2.48 -24.89 15.23
N PRO A 35 3.03 -25.39 16.35
CA PRO A 35 2.28 -25.47 17.62
C PRO A 35 3.02 -24.81 18.81
N GLY A 36 2.27 -24.22 19.75
CA GLY A 36 2.72 -23.89 21.12
C GLY A 36 2.68 -22.39 21.48
N ARG A 37 1.71 -21.92 22.29
CA ARG A 37 1.65 -21.90 23.78
C ARG A 37 2.69 -20.95 24.42
N MET A 38 2.26 -19.72 24.75
CA MET A 38 3.07 -18.75 25.51
C MET A 38 2.92 -18.99 27.02
N SER A 39 4.05 -19.19 27.71
CA SER A 39 4.19 -19.12 29.16
C SER A 39 5.03 -17.88 29.49
N GLY A 40 4.57 -17.09 30.46
CA GLY A 40 5.16 -15.80 30.80
C GLY A 40 6.35 -15.88 31.74
N HIS A 41 7.15 -14.80 31.78
CA HIS A 41 8.03 -14.49 32.90
C HIS A 41 8.13 -12.96 33.11
N MET A 42 7.97 -12.60 34.39
CA MET A 42 8.21 -11.29 35.00
C MET A 42 9.60 -10.75 34.66
N VAL A 43 9.70 -9.45 34.38
CA VAL A 43 10.94 -8.69 34.59
C VAL A 43 10.60 -7.38 35.33
N ARG A 44 11.10 -7.29 36.56
CA ARG A 44 11.22 -6.06 37.34
C ARG A 44 12.54 -5.41 36.97
N TYR A 45 12.56 -4.14 36.56
CA TYR A 45 13.72 -3.26 36.77
C TYR A 45 13.25 -1.82 37.00
N LEU A 46 13.74 -1.25 38.10
CA LEU A 46 13.53 0.11 38.57
C LEU A 46 14.55 1.08 37.94
N ALA A 47 14.03 2.25 37.55
CA ALA A 47 14.58 3.61 37.56
C ALA A 47 16.08 3.86 37.34
N VAL A 48 16.39 4.69 36.32
CA VAL A 48 17.39 5.77 36.44
C VAL A 48 16.91 6.99 35.64
N ILE A 49 16.66 8.10 36.37
CA ILE A 49 16.46 9.45 35.83
C ILE A 49 17.82 9.96 35.33
N SER A 50 17.89 10.38 34.07
CA SER A 50 19.03 11.18 33.58
C SER A 50 18.49 12.43 32.88
N LEU A 51 18.96 13.57 33.38
CA LEU A 51 18.67 14.91 32.89
C LEU A 51 19.13 15.04 31.43
N LEU A 52 18.23 15.44 30.55
CA LEU A 52 18.57 16.03 29.26
C LEU A 52 18.10 17.49 29.26
N PRO A 53 18.93 18.45 28.82
CA PRO A 53 18.52 19.84 28.74
C PRO A 53 17.39 19.98 27.72
N ALA A 54 16.43 20.85 28.02
CA ALA A 54 15.42 21.29 27.08
C ALA A 54 16.13 21.96 25.90
N PHE A 55 16.18 21.29 24.75
CA PHE A 55 16.54 21.94 23.50
C PHE A 55 15.40 22.88 23.13
N GLU A 56 15.60 24.18 23.34
CA GLU A 56 14.78 25.21 22.73
C GLU A 56 14.92 25.11 21.20
N THR A 57 13.90 24.58 20.53
CA THR A 57 13.80 24.66 19.07
C THR A 57 13.37 26.06 18.68
N SER A 58 14.34 26.95 18.49
CA SER A 58 14.10 28.26 17.89
C SER A 58 13.75 28.12 16.40
N ALA A 59 12.53 28.54 16.09
CA ALA A 59 11.89 28.81 14.81
C ALA A 59 12.65 28.51 13.49
N LEU A 60 12.03 27.68 12.66
CA LEU A 60 12.01 27.92 11.21
C LEU A 60 10.63 28.48 10.85
N ASN A 61 10.51 29.81 10.83
CA ASN A 61 9.36 30.49 10.24
C ASN A 61 9.44 30.37 8.71
N VAL A 62 9.27 29.15 8.18
CA VAL A 62 8.94 28.99 6.77
C VAL A 62 7.48 29.39 6.65
N ARG A 63 7.24 30.65 6.29
CA ARG A 63 5.95 31.03 5.71
C ARG A 63 5.90 30.41 4.33
N ILE A 64 5.52 29.13 4.24
CA ILE A 64 5.11 28.54 2.97
C ILE A 64 3.80 29.24 2.61
N SER A 65 3.91 30.28 1.80
CA SER A 65 2.78 30.84 1.06
C SER A 65 2.41 29.84 -0.02
N VAL A 66 1.83 28.70 0.37
CA VAL A 66 1.27 27.76 -0.59
C VAL A 66 -0.12 28.27 -0.97
N SER A 67 -0.22 28.88 -2.15
CA SER A 67 -1.45 28.87 -2.92
C SER A 67 -1.63 27.45 -3.48
N THR A 68 -2.01 26.49 -2.64
CA THR A 68 -1.67 25.07 -2.81
C THR A 68 -2.51 24.26 -3.80
N TYR A 69 -3.52 24.81 -4.46
CA TYR A 69 -4.44 23.99 -5.26
C TYR A 69 -4.07 23.86 -6.74
N GLU A 70 -2.88 24.28 -7.16
CA GLU A 70 -2.47 24.24 -8.55
C GLU A 70 -2.34 22.78 -9.06
N PRO A 71 -3.19 22.35 -10.02
CA PRO A 71 -3.08 21.03 -10.62
C PRO A 71 -1.80 20.91 -11.44
N ARG A 72 -1.02 19.87 -11.19
CA ARG A 72 0.18 19.55 -11.96
C ARG A 72 -0.05 18.30 -12.80
N PRO A 73 0.23 18.33 -14.12
CA PRO A 73 0.14 17.14 -14.95
C PRO A 73 0.97 15.99 -14.38
N TYR A 74 0.45 14.78 -14.49
CA TYR A 74 1.09 13.55 -14.03
C TYR A 74 1.05 12.49 -15.13
N THR A 75 2.17 11.78 -15.29
CA THR A 75 2.25 10.61 -16.16
C THR A 75 2.52 9.40 -15.29
N VAL A 76 1.66 8.37 -15.42
CA VAL A 76 1.82 7.12 -14.68
C VAL A 76 3.09 6.44 -15.16
N ALA A 77 4.00 6.18 -14.22
CA ALA A 77 5.25 5.48 -14.48
C ALA A 77 5.44 4.40 -13.40
N ALA A 78 5.11 3.16 -13.76
CA ALA A 78 5.30 2.01 -12.90
C ALA A 78 6.80 1.76 -12.71
N ASN A 79 7.21 1.58 -11.45
CA ASN A 79 8.61 1.34 -11.13
C ASN A 79 8.98 -0.10 -11.50
N GLU A 80 9.95 -0.25 -12.42
CA GLU A 80 10.44 -1.55 -12.88
C GLU A 80 10.91 -2.49 -11.75
N THR A 81 11.45 -1.94 -10.67
CA THR A 81 11.85 -2.74 -9.50
C THR A 81 10.63 -3.29 -8.78
N LEU A 82 9.57 -2.49 -8.65
CA LEU A 82 8.31 -2.94 -8.05
C LEU A 82 7.61 -3.97 -8.94
N ILE A 83 7.63 -3.80 -10.27
CA ILE A 83 7.10 -4.79 -11.22
C ILE A 83 7.84 -6.13 -11.06
N LYS A 84 9.17 -6.11 -11.03
CA LYS A 84 9.97 -7.33 -10.81
C LYS A 84 9.65 -7.99 -9.47
N GLN A 85 9.52 -7.20 -8.41
CA GLN A 85 9.13 -7.71 -7.10
C GLN A 85 7.72 -8.31 -7.10
N ALA A 86 6.77 -7.68 -7.80
CA ALA A 86 5.41 -8.19 -7.93
C ALA A 86 5.39 -9.54 -8.67
N ARG A 87 6.14 -9.65 -9.78
CA ARG A 87 6.27 -10.91 -10.52
C ARG A 87 6.90 -12.03 -9.69
N LEU A 88 7.97 -11.74 -8.96
CA LEU A 88 8.59 -12.73 -8.06
C LEU A 88 7.61 -13.22 -6.99
N LYS A 89 6.92 -12.29 -6.31
CA LYS A 89 5.92 -12.65 -5.29
C LYS A 89 4.75 -13.45 -5.85
N ALA A 90 4.33 -13.15 -7.07
CA ALA A 90 3.28 -13.89 -7.76
C ALA A 90 3.77 -15.30 -8.16
N GLY A 91 5.02 -15.43 -8.63
CA GLY A 91 5.62 -16.73 -8.97
C GLY A 91 5.92 -17.61 -7.75
N ASP A 92 6.21 -16.99 -6.60
CA ASP A 92 6.41 -17.68 -5.32
C ASP A 92 5.09 -18.04 -4.61
N PHE A 93 3.94 -17.73 -5.23
CA PHE A 93 2.64 -18.04 -4.64
C PHE A 93 2.44 -19.54 -4.50
N CYS A 94 2.20 -19.99 -3.26
CA CYS A 94 1.87 -21.36 -2.94
C CYS A 94 0.37 -21.47 -2.67
N SER A 95 -0.34 -22.29 -3.46
CA SER A 95 -1.77 -22.48 -3.31
C SER A 95 -2.09 -23.32 -2.06
N SER A 96 -3.18 -22.97 -1.38
CA SER A 96 -3.67 -23.71 -0.21
C SER A 96 -4.48 -24.94 -0.60
N ASP A 97 -4.37 -26.01 0.17
CA ASP A 97 -5.28 -27.16 0.06
C ASP A 97 -6.69 -26.77 0.55
N THR A 98 -7.68 -26.87 -0.33
CA THR A 98 -9.10 -26.57 -0.03
C THR A 98 -9.88 -27.77 0.48
N GLY A 99 -9.25 -28.95 0.60
CA GLY A 99 -9.93 -30.16 1.02
C GLY A 99 -11.18 -30.46 0.19
N SER A 100 -12.28 -30.81 0.86
CA SER A 100 -13.56 -31.14 0.23
C SER A 100 -14.60 -30.01 0.29
N THR A 101 -14.18 -28.76 0.53
CA THR A 101 -15.11 -27.62 0.61
C THR A 101 -15.79 -27.39 -0.75
N PRO A 102 -17.12 -27.22 -0.81
CA PRO A 102 -17.81 -26.88 -2.04
C PRO A 102 -17.27 -25.59 -2.67
N ALA A 103 -17.26 -25.54 -4.01
CA ALA A 103 -16.80 -24.38 -4.76
C ALA A 103 -17.50 -23.09 -4.32
N TRP A 104 -16.73 -22.00 -4.18
CA TRP A 104 -17.18 -20.64 -3.84
C TRP A 104 -17.79 -20.44 -2.45
N LEU A 105 -17.90 -21.49 -1.63
CA LEU A 105 -18.48 -21.37 -0.28
C LEU A 105 -17.63 -20.48 0.64
N ASP A 106 -16.31 -20.71 0.64
CA ASP A 106 -15.35 -20.01 1.51
C ASP A 106 -14.44 -19.04 0.72
N GLY A 107 -14.92 -18.56 -0.44
CA GLY A 107 -14.18 -17.67 -1.32
C GLY A 107 -13.74 -18.32 -2.63
N PRO A 108 -12.81 -17.69 -3.38
CA PRO A 108 -12.40 -18.17 -4.70
C PRO A 108 -11.72 -19.53 -4.63
N LEU A 109 -11.84 -20.29 -5.73
CA LEU A 109 -11.19 -21.60 -5.84
C LEU A 109 -9.67 -21.46 -5.78
N ALA A 110 -9.00 -22.34 -5.03
CA ALA A 110 -7.54 -22.36 -4.95
C ALA A 110 -6.87 -22.56 -6.32
N SER A 111 -7.52 -23.31 -7.22
CA SER A 111 -7.09 -23.46 -8.62
C SER A 111 -7.13 -22.13 -9.38
N ASP A 112 -8.15 -21.31 -9.16
CA ASP A 112 -8.33 -20.04 -9.85
C ASP A 112 -7.29 -19.03 -9.36
N VAL A 113 -7.10 -18.94 -8.04
CA VAL A 113 -6.09 -18.07 -7.44
C VAL A 113 -4.69 -18.46 -7.91
N ALA A 114 -4.36 -19.76 -7.96
CA ALA A 114 -3.09 -20.24 -8.50
C ALA A 114 -2.90 -19.87 -9.97
N SER A 115 -3.95 -20.00 -10.78
CA SER A 115 -3.94 -19.62 -12.19
C SER A 115 -3.73 -18.11 -12.37
N PHE A 116 -4.39 -17.28 -11.55
CA PHE A 116 -4.19 -15.83 -11.54
C PHE A 116 -2.77 -15.45 -11.13
N ALA A 117 -2.21 -16.08 -10.10
CA ALA A 117 -0.84 -15.83 -9.67
C ALA A 117 0.17 -16.14 -10.79
N GLN A 118 0.02 -17.28 -11.47
CA GLN A 118 0.86 -17.63 -12.61
C GLN A 118 0.75 -16.62 -13.76
N TRP A 119 -0.47 -16.19 -14.08
CA TRP A 119 -0.69 -15.19 -15.13
C TRP A 119 -0.04 -13.85 -14.79
N TRP A 120 -0.15 -13.40 -13.53
CA TRP A 120 0.50 -12.18 -13.06
C TRP A 120 2.03 -12.25 -13.09
N ALA A 121 2.60 -13.43 -12.80
CA ALA A 121 4.04 -13.66 -12.84
C ALA A 121 4.59 -13.61 -14.28
N ASP A 122 3.91 -14.30 -15.21
CA ASP A 122 4.49 -14.62 -16.51
C ASP A 122 3.91 -13.83 -17.68
N GLN A 123 2.61 -13.54 -17.64
CA GLN A 123 1.86 -13.10 -18.82
C GLN A 123 1.40 -11.65 -18.74
N TYR A 124 1.26 -11.09 -17.53
CA TYR A 124 0.75 -9.74 -17.39
C TYR A 124 1.75 -8.69 -17.89
N ASP A 125 1.29 -7.91 -18.87
CA ASP A 125 2.03 -6.81 -19.48
C ASP A 125 1.67 -5.47 -18.83
N TRP A 126 2.48 -5.11 -17.84
CA TRP A 126 2.43 -3.84 -17.12
C TRP A 126 2.70 -2.64 -18.04
N THR A 127 3.58 -2.79 -19.03
CA THR A 127 3.98 -1.71 -19.92
C THR A 127 2.84 -1.34 -20.86
N THR A 128 2.17 -2.34 -21.43
CA THR A 128 0.97 -2.13 -22.25
C THR A 128 -0.14 -1.46 -21.44
N THR A 129 -0.40 -1.93 -20.21
CA THR A 129 -1.41 -1.31 -19.34
C THR A 129 -1.07 0.15 -19.03
N GLN A 130 0.18 0.45 -18.68
CA GLN A 130 0.63 1.83 -18.43
C GLN A 130 0.45 2.73 -19.66
N ALA A 131 0.77 2.22 -20.85
CA ALA A 131 0.61 2.98 -22.10
C ALA A 131 -0.87 3.30 -22.36
N VAL A 132 -1.77 2.32 -22.18
CA VAL A 132 -3.22 2.53 -22.33
C VAL A 132 -3.75 3.56 -21.34
N ILE A 133 -3.35 3.48 -20.07
CA ILE A 133 -3.77 4.43 -19.02
C ILE A 133 -3.34 5.85 -19.38
N ASN A 134 -2.07 6.05 -19.75
CA ASN A 134 -1.55 7.38 -20.10
C ASN A 134 -2.12 7.92 -21.44
N ALA A 135 -2.52 7.04 -22.36
CA ALA A 135 -3.11 7.46 -23.63
C ALA A 135 -4.57 7.91 -23.49
N ASN A 136 -5.33 7.26 -22.60
CA ASN A 136 -6.76 7.49 -22.47
C ASN A 136 -7.12 8.56 -21.43
N PHE A 137 -6.23 8.82 -20.47
CA PHE A 137 -6.56 9.67 -19.32
C PHE A 137 -5.52 10.77 -19.06
N SER A 138 -6.02 11.98 -18.82
CA SER A 138 -5.21 13.11 -18.37
C SER A 138 -5.18 13.14 -16.84
N TYR A 139 -4.10 12.61 -16.27
CA TYR A 139 -3.88 12.61 -14.82
C TYR A 139 -3.25 13.91 -14.34
N PHE A 140 -3.67 14.32 -13.16
CA PHE A 140 -3.12 15.43 -12.42
C PHE A 140 -2.92 15.04 -10.96
N TYR A 141 -2.04 15.79 -10.29
CA TYR A 141 -1.96 15.78 -8.84
C TYR A 141 -1.91 17.20 -8.30
N THR A 142 -2.44 17.39 -7.10
CA THR A 142 -2.36 18.64 -6.35
C THR A 142 -2.14 18.38 -4.88
N ILE A 143 -1.65 19.37 -4.14
CA ILE A 143 -1.46 19.26 -2.69
C ILE A 143 -2.62 19.94 -2.00
N VAL A 144 -3.46 19.18 -1.31
CA VAL A 144 -4.53 19.74 -0.49
C VAL A 144 -3.95 20.07 0.90
N PRO A 145 -3.92 21.36 1.30
CA PRO A 145 -3.44 21.72 2.61
C PRO A 145 -4.42 21.24 3.69
N PRO A 146 -3.96 21.08 4.94
CA PRO A 146 -4.81 20.60 6.01
C PRO A 146 -5.96 21.59 6.31
N GLN A 147 -7.19 21.06 6.39
CA GLN A 147 -8.42 21.86 6.56
C GLN A 147 -8.97 21.88 7.99
N SER A 148 -8.34 21.14 8.91
CA SER A 148 -8.85 21.00 10.29
C SER A 148 -7.71 20.88 11.29
N THR A 149 -7.97 21.17 12.56
CA THR A 149 -6.99 20.97 13.64
C THR A 149 -6.65 19.51 13.89
N ASN A 150 -7.49 18.58 13.43
CA ASN A 150 -7.31 17.14 13.63
C ASN A 150 -6.42 16.49 12.57
N TYR A 151 -6.17 17.18 11.46
CA TYR A 151 -5.30 16.73 10.38
C TYR A 151 -4.31 17.85 10.11
N THR A 152 -3.04 17.63 10.47
CA THR A 152 -1.97 18.62 10.36
C THR A 152 -1.15 18.47 9.09
N GLU A 153 -1.26 17.32 8.43
CA GLU A 153 -0.46 17.00 7.25
C GLU A 153 -1.22 17.32 5.96
N PRO A 154 -0.53 17.87 4.94
CA PRO A 154 -1.10 18.01 3.61
C PRO A 154 -1.33 16.65 2.96
N VAL A 155 -2.24 16.60 1.98
CA VAL A 155 -2.57 15.39 1.23
C VAL A 155 -2.26 15.59 -0.24
N ASP A 156 -1.44 14.72 -0.81
CA ASP A 156 -1.25 14.63 -2.25
C ASP A 156 -2.49 13.93 -2.86
N LEU A 157 -3.29 14.71 -3.59
CA LEU A 157 -4.50 14.23 -4.25
C LEU A 157 -4.24 14.01 -5.74
N GLN A 158 -4.36 12.77 -6.20
CA GLN A 158 -4.37 12.42 -7.62
C GLN A 158 -5.79 12.37 -8.16
N PHE A 159 -6.01 12.87 -9.36
CA PHE A 159 -7.29 12.80 -10.06
C PHE A 159 -7.11 12.78 -11.58
N ILE A 160 -8.17 12.34 -12.28
CA ILE A 160 -8.28 12.46 -13.73
C ILE A 160 -9.15 13.69 -14.02
N HIS A 161 -8.74 14.52 -14.98
CA HIS A 161 -9.54 15.64 -15.43
C HIS A 161 -9.65 15.64 -16.95
N GLN A 162 -10.87 15.48 -17.46
CA GLN A 162 -11.17 15.53 -18.88
C GLN A 162 -11.97 16.80 -19.16
N GLN A 163 -11.33 17.77 -19.81
CA GLN A 163 -11.95 19.06 -20.09
C GLN A 163 -12.87 18.93 -21.31
N SER A 164 -14.11 19.40 -21.17
CA SER A 164 -15.02 19.56 -22.30
C SER A 164 -14.55 20.72 -23.19
N SER A 165 -14.77 20.61 -24.50
CA SER A 165 -14.51 21.71 -25.45
C SER A 165 -15.55 22.83 -25.38
N ARG A 166 -16.59 22.68 -24.56
CA ARG A 166 -17.65 23.67 -24.37
C ARG A 166 -17.34 24.60 -23.21
N ASP A 167 -17.52 25.90 -23.42
CA ASP A 167 -17.31 26.92 -22.39
C ASP A 167 -18.38 26.91 -21.29
N ASP A 168 -19.56 26.34 -21.58
CA ASP A 168 -20.69 26.22 -20.65
C ASP A 168 -20.78 24.82 -19.99
N ALA A 169 -19.70 24.05 -20.05
CA ALA A 169 -19.67 22.71 -19.50
C ALA A 169 -19.87 22.71 -17.97
N ILE A 170 -20.80 21.87 -17.50
CA ILE A 170 -21.04 21.69 -16.07
C ILE A 170 -20.00 20.70 -15.52
N PRO A 171 -19.23 21.05 -14.49
CA PRO A 171 -18.29 20.12 -13.88
C PRO A 171 -19.05 19.02 -13.12
N ILE A 172 -18.72 17.77 -13.42
CA ILE A 172 -19.29 16.59 -12.74
C ILE A 172 -18.15 15.82 -12.06
N PRO A 173 -18.10 15.77 -10.72
CA PRO A 173 -17.14 14.94 -10.02
C PRO A 173 -17.59 13.47 -10.06
N PHE A 174 -16.67 12.59 -10.44
CA PHE A 174 -16.83 11.14 -10.29
C PHE A 174 -15.99 10.67 -9.12
N LEU A 175 -16.60 9.86 -8.25
CA LEU A 175 -15.96 9.30 -7.06
C LEU A 175 -16.03 7.77 -7.17
N HIS A 176 -14.91 7.11 -6.93
CA HIS A 176 -14.84 5.64 -6.89
C HIS A 176 -15.01 5.14 -5.45
N GLY A 177 -15.42 3.88 -5.33
CA GLY A 177 -15.54 3.19 -4.06
C GLY A 177 -14.35 2.27 -3.76
N TRP A 178 -14.42 1.58 -2.62
CA TRP A 178 -13.53 0.45 -2.34
C TRP A 178 -14.18 -0.85 -2.85
N PRO A 179 -13.44 -1.81 -3.44
CA PRO A 179 -11.98 -1.93 -3.62
C PRO A 179 -11.46 -1.36 -4.96
N SER A 180 -12.14 -0.35 -5.51
CA SER A 180 -11.89 0.17 -6.85
C SER A 180 -10.85 1.31 -6.88
N THR A 181 -10.65 1.87 -8.07
CA THR A 181 -9.75 3.02 -8.34
C THR A 181 -10.44 4.01 -9.28
N SER A 182 -9.78 5.10 -9.66
CA SER A 182 -10.30 6.08 -10.63
C SER A 182 -10.47 5.56 -12.07
N LEU A 183 -10.14 4.29 -12.34
CA LEU A 183 -10.26 3.64 -13.64
C LEU A 183 -11.58 2.87 -13.86
N GLU A 184 -12.47 2.84 -12.87
CA GLU A 184 -13.84 2.29 -12.99
C GLU A 184 -14.74 3.16 -13.87
#